data_AF-A0A8H3EI13-F1
#
_entry.id   AF-A0A8H3EI13-F1
#
_cell.length_a   1.000
_cell.length_b   1.000
_cell.length_c   1.000
_cell.angle_alpha   90.00
_cell.angle_beta   90.00
_cell.angle_gamma   90.00
#
_symmetry.space_group_name_H-M   'P 1'
#
loop_
_entity.id
_entity.type
_entity.pdbx_description
1 polymer ?
#
loop_
_entity_poly.entity_id
_entity_poly.type
_entity_poly.pdbx_seq_one_letter_code
_entity_poly.pdbx_strand_id
1 'polypeptide(L)'
;MKATPRLLLLRPSSALHSPSTSLLPQTHSALTLPLNPSRPSRSFVSNPLTPLQTLTASRILPYHAAPLYNLIADIAAYPEFIPHCTSSSITSLSAPDTSHKKKWPRTADLRIGYGPYDELFRSAVYCLPHTVLEAVAGDAEPTIAKSKLAHYYEDPEHEDDAEKSSGNRSIFTSLLTRWTFKEFPFKPAPPDGKTPQEGSASAPSSPRTEVNLVLEVRFASAVYSALSQAAAPKVAGMMIEAFEKRATVVLGQGHGPEGRAEEDGSKRSAMEGVTRGENRIM
;
A
#
# COMPACT_ATOMS: atom_id res chain seq x y z
N MET A 1 -27.90 -53.67 41.01
CA MET A 1 -28.48 -54.48 39.91
C MET A 1 -28.29 -53.68 38.63
N LYS A 2 -27.91 -54.20 37.45
CA LYS A 2 -27.29 -55.47 36.96
C LYS A 2 -26.51 -55.05 35.69
N ALA A 3 -25.44 -55.68 35.20
CA ALA A 3 -24.44 -56.60 35.73
C ALA A 3 -23.32 -56.65 34.66
N THR A 4 -22.05 -56.80 35.03
CA THR A 4 -20.93 -57.00 34.08
C THR A 4 -20.99 -58.42 33.47
N PRO A 5 -20.27 -58.68 32.36
CA PRO A 5 -19.04 -59.47 32.56
C PRO A 5 -17.83 -59.02 31.71
N ARG A 6 -16.70 -59.66 32.00
CA ARG A 6 -15.32 -59.29 31.63
C ARG A 6 -14.53 -60.57 31.31
N LEU A 7 -13.80 -60.59 30.19
CA LEU A 7 -12.66 -61.49 29.91
C LEU A 7 -11.58 -60.59 29.25
N LEU A 8 -10.35 -60.42 29.74
CA LEU A 8 -9.29 -61.36 30.14
C LEU A 8 -8.87 -62.32 29.01
N LEU A 9 -7.58 -62.64 28.77
CA LEU A 9 -6.25 -62.07 29.05
C LEU A 9 -5.26 -63.09 28.43
N LEU A 10 -4.18 -62.74 27.71
CA LEU A 10 -2.96 -63.60 27.63
C LEU A 10 -1.76 -62.92 26.92
N ARG A 11 -0.62 -62.86 27.63
CA ARG A 11 0.76 -62.70 27.13
C ARG A 11 1.47 -64.06 27.23
N PRO A 12 2.50 -64.34 26.41
CA PRO A 12 3.91 -64.25 26.87
C PRO A 12 4.83 -63.64 25.78
N SER A 13 6.05 -63.07 25.96
CA SER A 13 7.15 -63.13 26.96
C SER A 13 8.11 -64.34 26.91
N SER A 14 9.26 -64.15 26.23
CA SER A 14 10.61 -64.76 26.40
C SER A 14 11.44 -64.54 25.11
N ALA A 15 12.78 -64.46 25.04
CA ALA A 15 13.82 -64.28 26.07
C ALA A 15 15.21 -63.94 25.45
N LEU A 16 16.05 -63.23 26.23
CA LEU A 16 17.52 -63.31 26.38
C LEU A 16 18.57 -63.24 25.21
N HIS A 17 19.50 -62.30 25.41
CA HIS A 17 20.99 -62.41 25.40
C HIS A 17 21.87 -62.11 24.16
N SER A 18 23.13 -61.74 24.50
CA SER A 18 24.20 -61.08 23.72
C SER A 18 25.30 -62.08 23.29
N PRO A 19 26.33 -61.71 22.48
CA PRO A 19 27.52 -61.05 23.05
C PRO A 19 28.25 -60.02 22.15
N SER A 20 29.30 -59.38 22.71
CA SER A 20 30.16 -58.36 22.08
C SER A 20 31.50 -58.89 21.55
N THR A 21 32.07 -58.24 20.52
CA THR A 21 33.52 -57.89 20.31
C THR A 21 33.63 -57.11 18.98
N SER A 22 34.04 -55.83 18.92
CA SER A 22 35.40 -55.25 19.08
C SER A 22 36.28 -55.32 17.83
N LEU A 23 36.56 -54.17 17.19
CA LEU A 23 37.89 -53.62 16.82
C LEU A 23 37.82 -52.57 15.68
N LEU A 24 38.54 -51.46 15.86
CA LEU A 24 38.93 -50.44 14.85
C LEU A 24 40.24 -50.87 14.16
N PRO A 25 40.81 -50.09 13.20
CA PRO A 25 40.22 -49.23 12.17
C PRO A 25 40.80 -49.52 10.77
N GLN A 26 40.31 -48.88 9.70
CA GLN A 26 41.17 -48.60 8.55
C GLN A 26 40.85 -47.30 7.82
N THR A 27 41.92 -46.58 7.48
CA THR A 27 41.93 -45.24 6.91
C THR A 27 41.94 -45.28 5.39
N HIS A 28 40.96 -44.67 4.73
CA HIS A 28 41.09 -44.25 3.34
C HIS A 28 40.58 -42.83 3.15
N SER A 29 41.52 -41.91 2.92
CA SER A 29 41.22 -40.55 2.52
C SER A 29 40.60 -40.56 1.12
N ALA A 30 39.32 -40.21 1.02
CA ALA A 30 38.66 -39.91 -0.24
C ALA A 30 38.43 -38.40 -0.34
N LEU A 31 38.96 -37.77 -1.39
CA LEU A 31 38.72 -36.36 -1.71
C LEU A 31 37.27 -36.19 -2.18
N THR A 32 36.34 -35.95 -1.25
CA THR A 32 34.97 -35.58 -1.58
C THR A 32 34.86 -34.08 -1.81
N LEU A 33 34.58 -33.71 -3.06
CA LEU A 33 34.17 -32.36 -3.42
C LEU A 33 32.94 -31.97 -2.57
N PRO A 34 32.87 -30.75 -2.01
CA PRO A 34 31.63 -30.25 -1.42
C PRO A 34 30.63 -30.02 -2.55
N LEU A 35 29.78 -31.03 -2.78
CA LEU A 35 28.53 -30.87 -3.52
C LEU A 35 27.69 -29.83 -2.78
N ASN A 36 27.77 -28.59 -3.26
CA ASN A 36 26.92 -27.49 -2.84
C ASN A 36 25.47 -27.98 -2.85
N PRO A 37 24.77 -28.03 -1.69
CA PRO A 37 23.35 -28.30 -1.67
C PRO A 37 22.66 -27.05 -2.21
N SER A 38 22.56 -26.98 -3.54
CA SER A 38 21.71 -26.03 -4.23
C SER A 38 20.32 -26.13 -3.62
N ARG A 39 19.97 -25.12 -2.82
CA ARG A 39 18.67 -25.05 -2.16
C ARG A 39 17.62 -25.29 -3.24
N PRO A 40 16.69 -26.26 -3.08
CA PRO A 40 15.55 -26.33 -3.96
C PRO A 40 14.75 -25.05 -3.74
N SER A 41 14.94 -24.08 -4.64
CA SER A 41 14.06 -22.92 -4.73
C SER A 41 12.67 -23.49 -4.95
N ARG A 42 11.82 -23.38 -3.94
CA ARG A 42 10.44 -23.77 -4.04
C ARG A 42 9.75 -22.72 -4.89
N SER A 43 9.77 -22.89 -6.21
CA SER A 43 8.80 -22.28 -7.09
C SER A 43 7.43 -22.86 -6.69
N PHE A 44 6.78 -22.16 -5.76
CA PHE A 44 5.48 -22.56 -5.24
C PHE A 44 4.48 -22.60 -6.40
N VAL A 45 3.64 -23.64 -6.38
CA VAL A 45 2.71 -23.93 -7.47
C VAL A 45 1.71 -22.80 -7.60
N SER A 46 1.82 -22.00 -8.67
CA SER A 46 0.80 -21.02 -9.05
C SER A 46 -0.54 -21.74 -9.20
N ASN A 47 -1.45 -21.55 -8.24
CA ASN A 47 -2.70 -22.29 -8.19
C ASN A 47 -3.56 -21.99 -9.45
N PRO A 48 -3.73 -22.94 -10.39
CA PRO A 48 -4.37 -22.66 -11.69
C PRO A 48 -5.90 -22.54 -11.58
N LEU A 49 -6.47 -22.74 -10.38
CA LEU A 49 -7.89 -22.85 -10.13
C LEU A 49 -8.62 -21.51 -9.92
N THR A 50 -7.89 -20.39 -9.81
CA THR A 50 -8.45 -19.06 -9.55
C THR A 50 -7.94 -18.03 -10.57
N PRO A 51 -8.82 -17.44 -11.40
CA PRO A 51 -8.41 -16.44 -12.39
C PRO A 51 -7.94 -15.16 -11.71
N LEU A 52 -7.05 -14.42 -12.37
CA LEU A 52 -6.77 -13.03 -12.02
C LEU A 52 -7.96 -12.17 -12.47
N GLN A 53 -8.47 -11.33 -11.59
CA GLN A 53 -9.56 -10.40 -11.86
C GLN A 53 -9.00 -8.98 -11.87
N THR A 54 -9.11 -8.28 -13.00
CA THR A 54 -8.73 -6.87 -13.12
C THR A 54 -9.97 -5.99 -13.05
N LEU A 55 -9.97 -5.02 -12.12
CA LEU A 55 -11.06 -4.10 -11.84
C LEU A 55 -10.53 -2.69 -12.04
N THR A 56 -11.27 -1.82 -12.75
CA THR A 56 -10.80 -0.48 -13.06
C THR A 56 -11.88 0.57 -12.79
N ALA A 57 -11.44 1.76 -12.40
CA ALA A 57 -12.29 2.93 -12.31
C ALA A 57 -11.48 4.22 -12.56
N SER A 58 -12.10 5.22 -13.19
CA SER A 58 -11.46 6.53 -13.43
C SER A 58 -12.37 7.70 -13.03
N ARG A 59 -11.75 8.82 -12.66
CA ARG A 59 -12.40 10.12 -12.41
C ARG A 59 -11.52 11.25 -12.95
N ILE A 60 -12.14 12.34 -13.37
CA ILE A 60 -11.46 13.59 -13.74
C ILE A 60 -11.82 14.64 -12.71
N LEU A 61 -10.83 15.08 -11.92
CA LEU A 61 -11.05 15.95 -10.77
C LEU A 61 -10.53 17.39 -11.03
N PRO A 62 -11.18 18.43 -10.46
CA PRO A 62 -10.82 19.85 -10.62
C PRO A 62 -9.60 20.29 -9.77
N TYR A 63 -8.60 19.43 -9.64
CA TYR A 63 -7.43 19.66 -8.78
C TYR A 63 -6.14 19.22 -9.49
N HIS A 64 -5.01 19.81 -9.08
CA HIS A 64 -3.67 19.34 -9.44
C HIS A 64 -3.40 17.92 -8.95
N ALA A 65 -2.48 17.21 -9.60
CA ALA A 65 -2.13 15.84 -9.27
C ALA A 65 -1.44 15.73 -7.90
N ALA A 66 -0.63 16.72 -7.51
CA ALA A 66 0.11 16.70 -6.25
C ALA A 66 -0.77 16.62 -4.97
N PRO A 67 -1.78 17.48 -4.76
CA PRO A 67 -2.66 17.36 -3.59
C PRO A 67 -3.50 16.08 -3.62
N LEU A 68 -3.98 15.65 -4.79
CA LEU A 68 -4.71 14.38 -4.95
C LEU A 68 -3.85 13.16 -4.60
N TYR A 69 -2.58 13.20 -5.01
CA TYR A 69 -1.59 12.18 -4.67
C TYR A 69 -1.31 12.11 -3.17
N ASN A 70 -1.20 13.26 -2.50
CA ASN A 70 -0.99 13.29 -1.05
C ASN A 70 -2.17 12.67 -0.28
N LEU A 71 -3.41 12.82 -0.75
CA LEU A 71 -4.58 12.17 -0.14
C LEU A 71 -4.55 10.64 -0.24
N ILE A 72 -3.98 10.06 -1.31
CA ILE A 72 -3.85 8.61 -1.43
C ILE A 72 -2.57 8.08 -0.77
N ALA A 73 -1.52 8.90 -0.67
CA ALA A 73 -0.31 8.55 0.06
C ALA A 73 -0.51 8.59 1.58
N ASP A 74 -1.50 9.33 2.08
CA ASP A 74 -1.93 9.32 3.49
C ASP A 74 -2.81 8.10 3.80
N ILE A 75 -2.18 6.94 3.83
CA ILE A 75 -2.84 5.64 4.06
C ILE A 75 -3.52 5.58 5.44
N ALA A 76 -2.98 6.29 6.44
CA ALA A 76 -3.57 6.31 7.79
C ALA A 76 -4.98 6.94 7.82
N ALA A 77 -5.28 7.87 6.91
CA ALA A 77 -6.60 8.50 6.79
C ALA A 77 -7.65 7.63 6.06
N TYR A 78 -7.29 6.45 5.53
CA TYR A 78 -8.23 5.60 4.77
C TYR A 78 -9.53 5.23 5.50
N PRO A 79 -9.55 4.95 6.83
CA PRO A 79 -10.81 4.68 7.56
C PRO A 79 -11.80 5.84 7.55
N GLU A 80 -11.36 7.07 7.26
CA GLU A 80 -12.23 8.25 7.21
C GLU A 80 -13.05 8.34 5.91
N PHE A 81 -12.67 7.61 4.85
CA PHE A 81 -13.34 7.72 3.55
C PHE A 81 -13.50 6.40 2.78
N ILE A 82 -12.56 5.46 2.84
CA ILE A 82 -12.65 4.19 2.11
C ILE A 82 -13.76 3.31 2.72
N PRO A 83 -14.79 2.92 1.95
CA PRO A 83 -15.87 2.07 2.46
C PRO A 83 -15.31 0.74 2.98
N HIS A 84 -15.85 0.27 4.09
CA HIS A 84 -15.44 -0.97 4.77
C HIS A 84 -14.01 -0.98 5.35
N CYS A 85 -13.22 0.09 5.19
CA CYS A 85 -11.95 0.23 5.91
C CYS A 85 -12.21 0.53 7.40
N THR A 86 -11.88 -0.40 8.28
CA THR A 86 -12.08 -0.26 9.74
C THR A 86 -10.86 0.29 10.45
N SER A 87 -9.66 0.08 9.90
CA SER A 87 -8.39 0.60 10.42
C SER A 87 -7.34 0.61 9.30
N SER A 88 -6.44 1.58 9.29
CA SER A 88 -5.23 1.50 8.47
C SER A 88 -4.06 2.21 9.15
N SER A 89 -2.85 1.70 8.94
CA SER A 89 -1.63 2.19 9.56
C SER A 89 -0.42 1.88 8.72
N ILE A 90 0.48 2.85 8.56
CA ILE A 90 1.81 2.65 7.97
C ILE A 90 2.69 1.94 9.01
N THR A 91 3.27 0.80 8.65
CA THR A 91 4.15 0.00 9.52
C THR A 91 5.63 0.20 9.23
N SER A 92 5.99 0.59 8.00
CA SER A 92 7.35 1.00 7.64
C SER A 92 7.36 2.10 6.58
N LEU A 93 8.41 2.92 6.58
CA LEU A 93 8.68 3.98 5.61
C LEU A 93 9.85 3.61 4.68
N SER A 94 9.94 4.29 3.53
CA SER A 94 11.06 4.20 2.60
C SER A 94 12.27 5.00 3.10
N ALA A 95 13.43 4.81 2.47
CA ALA A 95 14.47 5.84 2.51
C ALA A 95 13.92 7.15 1.87
N PRO A 96 14.48 8.33 2.21
CA PRO A 96 14.07 9.59 1.59
C PRO A 96 14.25 9.54 0.07
N ASP A 97 13.25 10.00 -0.69
CA ASP A 97 13.35 10.05 -2.14
C ASP A 97 14.46 11.02 -2.62
N THR A 98 14.91 10.82 -3.86
CA THR A 98 15.99 11.65 -4.41
C THR A 98 15.53 13.08 -4.70
N SER A 99 14.26 13.27 -5.08
CA SER A 99 13.65 14.50 -5.59
C SER A 99 13.22 15.48 -4.49
N HIS A 100 12.44 15.02 -3.51
CA HIS A 100 11.80 15.85 -2.48
C HIS A 100 12.43 15.68 -1.09
N LYS A 101 13.37 14.74 -0.93
CA LYS A 101 13.93 14.30 0.35
C LYS A 101 12.87 13.84 1.34
N LYS A 102 11.73 13.34 0.83
CA LYS A 102 10.59 12.90 1.63
C LYS A 102 10.59 11.37 1.75
N LYS A 103 10.30 10.85 2.95
CA LYS A 103 10.00 9.43 3.15
C LYS A 103 8.55 9.13 2.75
N TRP A 104 8.34 8.01 2.09
CA TRP A 104 7.02 7.53 1.65
C TRP A 104 6.65 6.22 2.36
N PRO A 105 5.38 5.79 2.36
CA PRO A 105 5.01 4.47 2.87
C PRO A 105 5.77 3.36 2.13
N ARG A 106 6.30 2.39 2.88
CA ARG A 106 6.95 1.15 2.39
C ARG A 106 6.13 -0.08 2.73
N THR A 107 5.53 -0.09 3.91
CA THR A 107 4.64 -1.18 4.33
C THR A 107 3.48 -0.57 5.07
N ALA A 108 2.27 -1.05 4.78
CA ALA A 108 1.06 -0.61 5.45
C ALA A 108 0.13 -1.80 5.70
N ASP A 109 -0.58 -1.71 6.82
CA ASP A 109 -1.62 -2.64 7.21
C ASP A 109 -2.99 -1.97 6.98
N LEU A 110 -3.90 -2.68 6.33
CA LEU A 110 -5.24 -2.24 5.98
C LEU A 110 -6.26 -3.28 6.45
N ARG A 111 -7.19 -2.88 7.31
CA ARG A 111 -8.20 -3.76 7.89
C ARG A 111 -9.56 -3.49 7.24
N ILE A 112 -10.15 -4.51 6.64
CA ILE A 112 -11.42 -4.42 5.91
C ILE A 112 -12.49 -5.26 6.62
N GLY A 113 -13.59 -4.63 7.00
CA GLY A 113 -14.74 -5.25 7.66
C GLY A 113 -15.99 -5.29 6.79
N TYR A 114 -16.51 -6.48 6.53
CA TYR A 114 -17.77 -6.68 5.79
C TYR A 114 -18.67 -7.71 6.49
N GLY A 115 -19.68 -7.21 7.20
CA GLY A 115 -20.60 -8.06 7.98
C GLY A 115 -19.85 -8.82 9.09
N PRO A 116 -19.88 -10.16 9.13
CA PRO A 116 -19.15 -10.96 10.12
C PRO A 116 -17.65 -11.14 9.79
N TYR A 117 -17.19 -10.68 8.62
CA TYR A 117 -15.81 -10.83 8.17
C TYR A 117 -15.00 -9.58 8.50
N ASP A 118 -13.78 -9.78 8.99
CA ASP A 118 -12.84 -8.73 9.36
C ASP A 118 -11.43 -9.23 9.08
N GLU A 119 -10.76 -8.64 8.10
CA GLU A 119 -9.49 -9.14 7.55
C GLU A 119 -8.41 -8.06 7.53
N LEU A 120 -7.19 -8.46 7.89
CA LEU A 120 -6.01 -7.60 7.92
C LEU A 120 -5.09 -7.93 6.75
N PHE A 121 -4.94 -6.98 5.83
CA PHE A 121 -4.04 -7.07 4.69
C PHE A 121 -2.78 -6.25 4.94
N ARG A 122 -1.62 -6.90 4.89
CA ARG A 122 -0.32 -6.23 4.87
C ARG A 122 0.15 -6.12 3.42
N SER A 123 0.47 -4.92 3.00
CA SER A 123 0.94 -4.62 1.64
C SER A 123 2.27 -3.90 1.66
N ALA A 124 3.16 -4.26 0.74
CA ALA A 124 4.29 -3.42 0.37
C ALA A 124 3.79 -2.27 -0.51
N VAL A 125 4.25 -1.05 -0.26
CA VAL A 125 3.79 0.18 -0.93
C VAL A 125 4.96 0.84 -1.65
N TYR A 126 4.71 1.29 -2.88
CA TYR A 126 5.68 1.89 -3.78
C TYR A 126 5.14 3.21 -4.34
N CYS A 127 5.83 4.30 -4.01
CA CYS A 127 5.41 5.66 -4.37
C CYS A 127 6.31 6.26 -5.46
N LEU A 128 5.71 6.68 -6.56
CA LEU A 128 6.27 7.68 -7.48
C LEU A 128 5.54 9.02 -7.27
N PRO A 129 6.19 10.02 -6.65
CA PRO A 129 5.56 11.30 -6.28
C PRO A 129 4.68 11.88 -7.39
N HIS A 130 3.45 12.25 -7.02
CA HIS A 130 2.46 12.92 -7.86
C HIS A 130 2.02 12.16 -9.12
N THR A 131 2.47 10.90 -9.31
CA THR A 131 2.27 10.16 -10.58
C THR A 131 1.66 8.78 -10.37
N VAL A 132 2.25 7.95 -9.49
CA VAL A 132 1.82 6.56 -9.27
C VAL A 132 1.95 6.18 -7.79
N LEU A 133 0.96 5.48 -7.25
CA LEU A 133 1.08 4.74 -6.00
C LEU A 133 0.66 3.29 -6.27
N GLU A 134 1.52 2.33 -5.94
CA GLU A 134 1.21 0.91 -5.99
C GLU A 134 1.28 0.30 -4.60
N ALA A 135 0.33 -0.58 -4.27
CA ALA A 135 0.37 -1.44 -3.10
C ALA A 135 0.21 -2.89 -3.56
N VAL A 136 1.12 -3.76 -3.12
CA VAL A 136 1.16 -5.18 -3.52
C VAL A 136 1.20 -6.10 -2.31
N ALA A 137 0.51 -7.24 -2.40
CA ALA A 137 0.49 -8.28 -1.37
C ALA A 137 0.40 -9.68 -1.99
N GLY A 138 0.97 -10.68 -1.30
CA GLY A 138 1.12 -12.04 -1.82
C GLY A 138 2.08 -12.09 -3.00
N ASP A 139 1.77 -12.93 -3.99
CA ASP A 139 2.54 -13.14 -5.22
C ASP A 139 2.39 -11.99 -6.25
N ALA A 140 2.02 -10.78 -5.80
CA ALA A 140 1.89 -9.60 -6.65
C ALA A 140 3.23 -8.84 -6.74
N GLU A 141 3.70 -8.60 -7.95
CA GLU A 141 4.90 -7.78 -8.23
C GLU A 141 4.49 -6.34 -8.61
N PRO A 142 5.24 -5.31 -8.18
CA PRO A 142 4.99 -3.94 -8.63
C PRO A 142 5.24 -3.79 -10.14
N THR A 143 4.40 -3.01 -10.81
CA THR A 143 4.57 -2.70 -12.24
C THR A 143 5.38 -1.43 -12.48
N ILE A 144 5.72 -0.68 -11.43
CA ILE A 144 6.74 0.36 -11.48
C ILE A 144 8.12 -0.26 -11.74
N ALA A 145 8.84 0.24 -12.74
CA ALA A 145 10.19 -0.20 -13.08
C ALA A 145 11.16 -0.06 -11.89
N LYS A 146 11.89 -1.13 -11.56
CA LYS A 146 12.80 -1.22 -10.39
C LYS A 146 13.83 -0.08 -10.32
N SER A 147 14.31 0.44 -11.45
CA SER A 147 15.21 1.59 -11.51
C SER A 147 14.63 2.90 -10.96
N LYS A 148 13.29 3.05 -10.94
CA LYS A 148 12.61 4.20 -10.30
C LYS A 148 12.37 3.99 -8.80
N LEU A 149 12.59 2.78 -8.31
CA LEU A 149 12.37 2.36 -6.92
C LEU A 149 13.70 2.14 -6.16
N ALA A 150 14.81 2.68 -6.65
CA ALA A 150 16.14 2.54 -6.01
C ALA A 150 16.11 2.79 -4.49
N HIS A 151 15.52 3.93 -4.06
CA HIS A 151 15.31 4.31 -2.66
C HIS A 151 14.37 3.39 -1.83
N TYR A 152 13.72 2.40 -2.44
CA TYR A 152 13.00 1.34 -1.74
C TYR A 152 13.85 0.08 -1.50
N TYR A 153 14.95 -0.11 -2.22
CA TYR A 153 15.84 -1.27 -2.10
C TYR A 153 17.22 -0.92 -1.51
N GLU A 154 17.59 0.36 -1.48
CA GLU A 154 18.91 0.86 -1.04
C GLU A 154 19.02 1.13 0.47
N ASP A 155 18.03 0.76 1.28
CA ASP A 155 18.07 0.93 2.75
C ASP A 155 18.57 -0.35 3.44
N PRO A 156 19.83 -0.39 3.93
CA PRO A 156 20.42 -1.59 4.53
C PRO A 156 19.94 -1.86 5.96
N GLU A 157 19.17 -0.96 6.59
CA GLU A 157 18.74 -1.17 7.98
C GLU A 157 17.70 -2.30 8.11
N HIS A 158 16.93 -2.64 7.05
CA HIS A 158 15.87 -3.67 7.08
C HIS A 158 15.90 -4.58 5.82
N GLU A 159 16.78 -5.60 5.80
CA GLU A 159 16.79 -6.65 4.76
C GLU A 159 15.60 -7.63 4.82
N ASP A 160 14.79 -7.66 5.89
CA ASP A 160 14.07 -8.89 6.29
C ASP A 160 12.53 -8.77 6.54
N ASP A 161 11.88 -7.64 6.22
CA ASP A 161 10.43 -7.45 6.47
C ASP A 161 9.49 -7.91 5.33
N ALA A 162 9.99 -7.98 4.10
CA ALA A 162 9.17 -8.39 2.94
C ALA A 162 8.92 -9.91 2.90
N GLU A 163 9.83 -10.72 3.43
CA GLU A 163 9.82 -12.19 3.25
C GLU A 163 9.08 -12.97 4.36
N LYS A 164 8.47 -12.28 5.35
CA LYS A 164 7.84 -12.91 6.53
C LYS A 164 6.33 -12.72 6.71
N SER A 165 5.57 -12.51 5.63
CA SER A 165 4.10 -12.60 5.67
C SER A 165 3.52 -13.98 5.32
N SER A 166 4.33 -15.04 5.25
CA SER A 166 3.89 -16.43 4.99
C SER A 166 2.89 -16.98 6.04
N GLY A 167 2.75 -16.33 7.19
CA GLY A 167 1.84 -16.74 8.27
C GLY A 167 0.42 -16.13 8.23
N ASN A 168 0.17 -15.05 7.48
CA ASN A 168 -1.14 -14.40 7.49
C ASN A 168 -2.05 -14.99 6.39
N ARG A 169 -3.25 -15.46 6.76
CA ARG A 169 -4.19 -16.17 5.87
C ARG A 169 -4.98 -15.20 5.00
N SER A 170 -4.28 -14.38 4.23
CA SER A 170 -4.86 -13.48 3.22
C SER A 170 -5.80 -14.26 2.30
N ILE A 171 -7.04 -13.79 2.13
CA ILE A 171 -7.94 -14.34 1.09
C ILE A 171 -7.42 -14.12 -0.33
N PHE A 172 -6.39 -13.28 -0.51
CA PHE A 172 -5.71 -13.05 -1.77
C PHE A 172 -4.37 -13.80 -1.82
N THR A 173 -4.15 -14.59 -2.87
CA THR A 173 -2.80 -15.08 -3.24
C THR A 173 -2.00 -13.99 -3.92
N SER A 174 -2.67 -13.05 -4.60
CA SER A 174 -2.04 -11.92 -5.28
C SER A 174 -3.02 -10.76 -5.28
N LEU A 175 -2.59 -9.61 -4.76
CA LEU A 175 -3.34 -8.35 -4.76
C LEU A 175 -2.40 -7.24 -5.20
N LEU A 176 -2.73 -6.55 -6.29
CA LEU A 176 -2.11 -5.30 -6.71
C LEU A 176 -3.18 -4.20 -6.72
N THR A 177 -2.90 -3.09 -6.06
CA THR A 177 -3.69 -1.86 -6.12
C THR A 177 -2.82 -0.77 -6.70
N ARG A 178 -3.20 -0.20 -7.84
CA ARG A 178 -2.46 0.85 -8.53
C ARG A 178 -3.33 2.08 -8.72
N TRP A 179 -2.87 3.21 -8.20
CA TRP A 179 -3.40 4.54 -8.46
C TRP A 179 -2.46 5.27 -9.41
N THR A 180 -3.01 5.90 -10.45
CA THR A 180 -2.26 6.78 -11.36
C THR A 180 -2.92 8.13 -11.48
N PHE A 181 -2.09 9.16 -11.61
CA PHE A 181 -2.48 10.55 -11.69
C PHE A 181 -1.89 11.16 -12.95
N LYS A 182 -2.73 11.73 -13.82
CA LYS A 182 -2.32 12.43 -15.03
C LYS A 182 -2.95 13.81 -15.07
N GLU A 183 -2.12 14.83 -14.85
CA GLU A 183 -2.56 16.22 -14.93
C GLU A 183 -2.60 16.69 -16.39
N PHE A 184 -3.62 17.49 -16.74
CA PHE A 184 -3.76 18.12 -18.04
C PHE A 184 -4.44 19.49 -17.92
N PRO A 185 -4.10 20.46 -18.80
CA PRO A 185 -4.79 21.74 -18.85
C PRO A 185 -6.17 21.57 -19.50
N PHE A 186 -7.23 21.92 -18.76
CA PHE A 186 -8.59 21.94 -19.28
C PHE A 186 -9.03 23.37 -19.61
N LYS A 187 -9.47 23.56 -20.85
CA LYS A 187 -10.02 24.81 -21.35
C LYS A 187 -11.53 24.62 -21.56
N PRO A 188 -12.40 25.35 -20.85
CA PRO A 188 -13.85 25.24 -21.07
C PRO A 188 -14.21 25.72 -22.48
N ALA A 189 -15.24 25.12 -23.07
CA ALA A 189 -15.79 25.58 -24.34
C ALA A 189 -16.34 27.01 -24.19
N PRO A 190 -16.24 27.88 -25.23
CA PRO A 190 -16.87 29.20 -25.20
C PRO A 190 -18.40 29.08 -24.97
N PRO A 191 -19.00 29.93 -24.13
CA PRO A 191 -20.42 29.83 -23.76
C PRO A 191 -21.39 29.95 -24.95
N ASP A 192 -20.97 30.61 -26.03
CA ASP A 192 -21.75 30.82 -27.26
C ASP A 192 -21.78 29.60 -28.21
N GLY A 193 -21.08 28.50 -27.91
CA GLY A 193 -20.95 27.34 -28.81
C GLY A 193 -20.17 27.60 -30.12
N LYS A 194 -19.68 28.84 -30.32
CA LYS A 194 -18.80 29.22 -31.42
C LYS A 194 -17.42 28.58 -31.23
N THR A 195 -16.80 28.15 -32.33
CA THR A 195 -15.43 27.62 -32.34
C THR A 195 -14.45 28.62 -31.73
N PRO A 196 -13.37 28.16 -31.05
CA PRO A 196 -12.35 29.06 -30.52
C PRO A 196 -11.70 29.86 -31.65
N GLN A 197 -12.07 31.13 -31.78
CA GLN A 197 -11.49 32.04 -32.74
C GLN A 197 -10.09 32.44 -32.25
N GLU A 198 -9.06 32.12 -33.03
CA GLU A 198 -7.69 32.57 -32.76
C GLU A 198 -7.68 34.11 -32.65
N GLY A 199 -7.24 34.62 -31.50
CA GLY A 199 -7.24 36.05 -31.17
C GLY A 199 -8.37 36.52 -30.24
N SER A 200 -9.39 35.72 -29.96
CA SER A 200 -10.36 36.04 -28.89
C SER A 200 -9.78 35.71 -27.50
N ALA A 201 -10.01 36.57 -26.51
CA ALA A 201 -9.50 36.44 -25.14
C ALA A 201 -10.07 35.18 -24.46
N SER A 202 -9.39 34.06 -24.65
CA SER A 202 -9.92 32.76 -24.29
C SER A 202 -9.83 32.52 -22.78
N ALA A 203 -10.87 31.92 -22.20
CA ALA A 203 -10.92 31.60 -20.77
C ALA A 203 -9.63 30.88 -20.29
N PRO A 204 -9.12 31.23 -19.10
CA PRO A 204 -7.89 30.65 -18.57
C PRO A 204 -8.03 29.13 -18.41
N SER A 205 -6.96 28.40 -18.73
CA SER A 205 -6.92 26.95 -18.54
C SER A 205 -6.93 26.61 -17.05
N SER A 206 -7.88 25.78 -16.61
CA SER A 206 -7.90 25.20 -15.27
C SER A 206 -7.15 23.87 -15.24
N PRO A 207 -6.39 23.56 -14.18
CA PRO A 207 -5.79 22.24 -14.01
C PRO A 207 -6.88 21.17 -13.81
N ARG A 208 -6.72 20.02 -14.46
CA ARG A 208 -7.52 18.82 -14.22
C ARG A 208 -6.60 17.62 -14.07
N THR A 209 -6.99 16.67 -13.24
CA THR A 209 -6.28 15.40 -13.11
C THR A 209 -7.20 14.23 -13.42
N GLU A 210 -6.81 13.39 -14.38
CA GLU A 210 -7.34 12.03 -14.48
C GLU A 210 -6.72 11.19 -13.36
N VAL A 211 -7.57 10.68 -12.47
CA VAL A 211 -7.23 9.68 -11.46
C VAL A 211 -7.77 8.35 -11.95
N ASN A 212 -6.90 7.35 -12.07
CA ASN A 212 -7.27 6.00 -12.48
C ASN A 212 -6.80 4.98 -11.42
N LEU A 213 -7.76 4.17 -10.97
CA LEU A 213 -7.58 3.05 -10.05
C LEU A 213 -7.65 1.75 -10.83
N VAL A 214 -6.66 0.88 -10.62
CA VAL A 214 -6.65 -0.52 -11.07
C VAL A 214 -6.45 -1.42 -9.85
N LEU A 215 -7.29 -2.44 -9.72
CA LEU A 215 -7.12 -3.54 -8.77
C LEU A 215 -6.93 -4.83 -9.56
N GLU A 216 -5.84 -5.55 -9.33
CA GLU A 216 -5.65 -6.92 -9.84
C GLU A 216 -5.69 -7.89 -8.67
N VAL A 217 -6.60 -8.85 -8.72
CA VAL A 217 -6.97 -9.67 -7.57
C VAL A 217 -7.02 -11.14 -7.95
N ARG A 218 -6.29 -11.99 -7.22
CA ARG A 218 -6.43 -13.44 -7.25
C ARG A 218 -6.70 -13.96 -5.85
N PHE A 219 -7.82 -14.66 -5.67
CA PHE A 219 -8.20 -15.23 -4.39
C PHE A 219 -7.48 -16.56 -4.10
N ALA A 220 -7.29 -16.88 -2.82
CA ALA A 220 -6.77 -18.17 -2.35
C ALA A 220 -7.83 -19.28 -2.37
N SER A 221 -9.12 -18.92 -2.28
CA SER A 221 -10.24 -19.85 -2.33
C SER A 221 -11.02 -19.70 -3.64
N ALA A 222 -11.14 -20.80 -4.39
CA ALA A 222 -11.98 -20.85 -5.59
C ALA A 222 -13.46 -20.58 -5.28
N VAL A 223 -13.95 -21.03 -4.10
CA VAL A 223 -15.32 -20.74 -3.63
C VAL A 223 -15.49 -19.24 -3.39
N TYR A 224 -14.53 -18.59 -2.73
CA TYR A 224 -14.59 -17.14 -2.51
C TYR A 224 -14.49 -16.37 -3.84
N SER A 225 -13.62 -16.80 -4.76
CA SER A 225 -13.51 -16.20 -6.10
C SER A 225 -14.81 -16.26 -6.88
N ALA A 226 -15.55 -17.38 -6.80
CA ALA A 226 -16.83 -17.55 -7.48
C ALA A 226 -17.94 -16.70 -6.83
N LEU A 227 -18.02 -16.68 -5.50
CA LEU A 227 -19.05 -15.92 -4.77
C LEU A 227 -18.84 -14.40 -4.83
N SER A 228 -17.59 -13.93 -4.86
CA SER A 228 -17.26 -12.50 -4.89
C SER A 228 -17.34 -11.86 -6.28
N GLN A 229 -17.37 -12.65 -7.36
CA GLN A 229 -17.28 -12.15 -8.74
C GLN A 229 -18.36 -11.11 -9.10
N ALA A 230 -19.58 -11.24 -8.57
CA ALA A 230 -20.67 -10.29 -8.80
C ALA A 230 -20.50 -8.95 -8.07
N ALA A 231 -19.69 -8.91 -7.01
CA ALA A 231 -19.38 -7.70 -6.25
C ALA A 231 -18.11 -7.00 -6.77
N ALA A 232 -17.16 -7.76 -7.32
CA ALA A 232 -15.84 -7.26 -7.70
C ALA A 232 -15.86 -5.96 -8.54
N PRO A 233 -16.67 -5.81 -9.63
CA PRO A 233 -16.70 -4.57 -10.41
C PRO A 233 -17.15 -3.32 -9.62
N LYS A 234 -17.90 -3.50 -8.53
CA LYS A 234 -18.38 -2.38 -7.69
C LYS A 234 -17.30 -1.84 -6.75
N VAL A 235 -16.33 -2.66 -6.35
CA VAL A 235 -15.30 -2.29 -5.36
C VAL A 235 -14.47 -1.10 -5.84
N ALA A 236 -13.92 -1.17 -7.07
CA ALA A 236 -13.15 -0.06 -7.64
C ALA A 236 -13.98 1.21 -7.81
N GLY A 237 -15.26 1.08 -8.18
CA GLY A 237 -16.20 2.21 -8.26
C GLY A 237 -16.45 2.88 -6.91
N MET A 238 -16.72 2.09 -5.87
CA MET A 238 -16.91 2.57 -4.49
C MET A 238 -15.67 3.26 -3.94
N MET A 239 -14.48 2.69 -4.16
CA MET A 239 -13.21 3.27 -3.71
C MET A 239 -12.91 4.61 -4.39
N ILE A 240 -13.11 4.73 -5.72
CA ILE A 240 -12.81 5.99 -6.41
C ILE A 240 -13.85 7.08 -6.13
N GLU A 241 -15.12 6.73 -5.93
CA GLU A 241 -16.16 7.67 -5.53
C GLU A 241 -15.94 8.20 -4.10
N ALA A 242 -15.49 7.33 -3.19
CA ALA A 242 -15.07 7.73 -1.85
C ALA A 242 -13.86 8.68 -1.87
N PHE A 243 -12.86 8.38 -2.70
CA PHE A 243 -11.71 9.26 -2.92
C PHE A 243 -12.12 10.63 -3.50
N GLU A 244 -13.01 10.66 -4.48
CA GLU A 244 -13.58 11.88 -5.08
C GLU A 244 -14.31 12.75 -4.03
N LYS A 245 -15.09 12.13 -3.15
CA LYS A 245 -15.73 12.80 -2.02
C LYS A 245 -14.69 13.36 -1.03
N ARG A 246 -13.67 12.57 -0.67
CA ARG A 246 -12.57 13.01 0.21
C ARG A 246 -11.81 14.20 -0.38
N ALA A 247 -11.48 14.15 -1.67
CA ALA A 247 -10.85 15.26 -2.39
C ALA A 247 -11.71 16.52 -2.37
N THR A 248 -13.02 16.39 -2.57
CA THR A 248 -13.96 17.51 -2.50
C THR A 248 -13.99 18.15 -1.11
N VAL A 249 -14.00 17.35 -0.04
CA VAL A 249 -13.99 17.85 1.35
C VAL A 249 -12.67 18.54 1.69
N VAL A 250 -11.52 17.90 1.43
CA VAL A 250 -10.21 18.41 1.88
C VAL A 250 -9.69 19.53 0.98
N LEU A 251 -9.88 19.44 -0.34
CA LEU A 251 -9.33 20.41 -1.30
C LEU A 251 -10.34 21.51 -1.67
N GLY A 252 -11.64 21.22 -1.66
CA GLY A 252 -12.70 22.20 -1.93
C GLY A 252 -12.79 23.31 -0.88
N GLN A 253 -12.38 23.04 0.37
CA GLN A 253 -12.28 24.05 1.43
C GLN A 253 -11.13 25.06 1.21
N GLY A 254 -10.19 24.77 0.29
CA GLY A 254 -9.03 25.62 -0.03
C GLY A 254 -9.20 26.54 -1.24
N HIS A 255 -10.42 26.79 -1.72
CA HIS A 255 -10.70 27.67 -2.87
C HIS A 255 -11.80 28.71 -2.57
N GLY A 256 -11.63 29.44 -1.46
CA GLY A 256 -12.15 30.80 -1.36
C GLY A 256 -11.28 31.76 -2.18
N PRO A 257 -11.82 32.85 -2.75
CA PRO A 257 -11.03 33.79 -3.53
C PRO A 257 -10.15 34.68 -2.63
N GLU A 258 -8.87 34.73 -2.98
CA GLU A 258 -7.90 35.81 -2.70
C GLU A 258 -7.37 36.03 -1.27
N GLY A 259 -6.04 36.22 -1.19
CA GLY A 259 -5.30 36.63 0.02
C GLY A 259 -4.32 35.56 0.53
N ARG A 260 -3.01 35.82 0.67
CA ARG A 260 -2.23 37.04 0.41
C ARG A 260 -0.78 36.64 0.11
N ALA A 261 -0.06 37.43 -0.67
CA ALA A 261 1.39 37.29 -0.75
C ALA A 261 2.04 37.71 0.59
N GLU A 262 2.91 36.85 1.14
CA GLU A 262 3.92 37.26 2.12
C GLU A 262 5.18 37.66 1.34
N GLU A 263 5.32 38.96 1.08
CA GLU A 263 6.57 39.56 0.64
C GLU A 263 7.05 40.57 1.70
N ASP A 264 8.37 40.51 1.92
CA ASP A 264 9.28 41.29 2.77
C ASP A 264 8.81 42.63 3.38
N GLY A 265 9.28 42.91 4.60
CA GLY A 265 8.95 44.16 5.31
C GLY A 265 9.55 44.40 6.69
N SER A 266 10.61 43.69 7.12
CA SER A 266 11.19 43.87 8.47
C SER A 266 12.59 44.52 8.48
N LYS A 267 12.68 45.74 7.93
CA LYS A 267 13.77 46.68 8.23
C LYS A 267 13.23 48.11 8.34
N ARG A 268 13.82 48.88 9.28
CA ARG A 268 13.56 50.30 9.64
C ARG A 268 12.48 50.52 10.72
N SER A 269 12.89 50.51 11.98
CA SER A 269 12.96 51.78 12.72
C SER A 269 13.88 51.64 13.93
N ALA A 270 15.03 52.29 13.85
CA ALA A 270 15.83 52.67 15.00
C ALA A 270 16.01 54.19 14.92
N MET A 271 16.21 54.82 16.08
CA MET A 271 16.41 56.26 16.31
C MET A 271 15.15 57.12 16.53
N GLU A 272 15.11 57.68 17.76
CA GLU A 272 14.91 59.10 18.10
C GLU A 272 13.59 59.60 18.76
N GLY A 273 13.74 60.49 19.76
CA GLY A 273 12.68 61.09 20.60
C GLY A 273 12.36 60.27 21.87
N VAL A 274 12.88 60.49 23.09
CA VAL A 274 13.46 61.64 23.82
C VAL A 274 12.42 62.70 24.30
N THR A 275 12.17 62.69 25.63
CA THR A 275 11.44 63.68 26.48
C THR A 275 9.91 63.82 26.26
N ARG A 276 9.01 63.92 27.26
CA ARG A 276 9.02 64.64 28.57
C ARG A 276 7.73 64.35 29.39
N GLY A 277 7.78 64.51 30.74
CA GLY A 277 6.62 64.73 31.64
C GLY A 277 6.11 63.49 32.40
N GLU A 278 6.27 63.37 33.73
CA GLU A 278 5.63 64.07 34.87
C GLU A 278 4.24 63.57 35.32
N ASN A 279 4.22 62.60 36.24
CA ASN A 279 3.53 62.62 37.56
C ASN A 279 3.70 61.22 38.21
N ARG A 280 4.24 61.08 39.43
CA ARG A 280 3.57 61.26 40.75
C ARG A 280 2.37 60.28 40.87
N ILE A 281 2.34 59.36 41.82
CA ILE A 281 1.89 59.57 43.22
C ILE A 281 2.25 58.33 44.09
N MET A 282 2.65 58.57 45.35
CA MET A 282 2.81 57.64 46.50
C MET A 282 3.84 56.52 46.37
#